data_AF-A0A7R8CHK0-F1
#
_entry.id   AF-A0A7R8CHK0-F1
#
_cell.length_a   1.000
_cell.length_b   1.000
_cell.length_c   1.000
_cell.angle_alpha   90.00
_cell.angle_beta   90.00
_cell.angle_gamma   90.00
#
_symmetry.space_group_name_H-M   'P 1'
#
loop_
_entity.id
_entity.type
_entity.pdbx_description
1 polymer ?
#
loop_
_entity_poly.entity_id
_entity_poly.type
_entity_poly.pdbx_seq_one_letter_code
_entity_poly.pdbx_strand_id
1 'polypeptide(L)'
;MKSVFDQEDSIDLEFKEAKIPRRIKWKETTESYFRKTHFDVAINKIVLELESRFATDDTNITMDLIAIVNDSEVETCVIERVAKYYRLELEQLQSDHAIFQQFKLISPGVFRLMPELYKVIVILASMPISSCEAERSFSCLRRLKNHMRTTMDQERLSSLTLLNMDRVMVDKVLHEDMDSLIDTFVSRKERKNFFF
;
A
#
# COMPACT_ATOMS: atom_id res chain seq x y z
N MET A 1 34.91 -35.98 -9.17
CA MET A 1 34.20 -35.29 -8.07
C MET A 1 32.95 -34.71 -8.69
N LYS A 2 31.81 -35.41 -8.60
CA LYS A 2 30.56 -34.98 -9.25
C LYS A 2 29.98 -33.80 -8.47
N SER A 3 29.47 -32.81 -9.20
CA SER A 3 28.98 -31.55 -8.65
C SER A 3 27.72 -31.81 -7.80
N VAL A 4 27.61 -31.12 -6.66
CA VAL A 4 26.46 -31.20 -5.73
C VAL A 4 25.22 -30.50 -6.32
N PHE A 5 25.30 -29.98 -7.54
CA PHE A 5 24.25 -29.19 -8.18
C PHE A 5 23.39 -29.97 -9.19
N ASP A 6 23.64 -31.27 -9.38
CA ASP A 6 22.88 -32.12 -10.33
C ASP A 6 21.77 -32.96 -9.66
N GLN A 7 21.42 -32.68 -8.40
CA GLN A 7 20.21 -33.24 -7.78
C GLN A 7 19.07 -32.23 -7.87
N GLU A 8 18.40 -32.21 -9.03
CA GLU A 8 16.98 -31.83 -9.10
C GLU A 8 16.17 -32.93 -8.39
N ASP A 9 16.32 -33.02 -7.06
CA ASP A 9 15.33 -33.71 -6.25
C ASP A 9 14.09 -32.82 -6.29
N SER A 10 13.13 -33.22 -7.13
CA SER A 10 11.77 -32.71 -7.10
C SER A 10 11.30 -32.78 -5.65
N ILE A 11 11.28 -31.65 -4.95
CA ILE A 11 10.68 -31.56 -3.64
C ILE A 11 9.19 -31.77 -3.88
N ASP A 12 8.74 -33.00 -3.71
CA ASP A 12 7.34 -33.38 -3.67
C ASP A 12 6.73 -32.68 -2.43
N LEU A 13 6.34 -31.41 -2.62
CA LEU A 13 5.45 -30.69 -1.73
C LEU A 13 4.05 -31.28 -1.91
N GLU A 14 3.87 -32.54 -1.50
CA GLU A 14 2.55 -33.08 -1.25
C GLU A 14 1.95 -32.29 -0.07
N PHE A 15 1.09 -31.32 -0.40
CA PHE A 15 0.32 -30.58 0.57
C PHE A 15 -0.59 -31.55 1.32
N LYS A 16 -0.17 -31.99 2.51
CA LYS A 16 -1.02 -32.76 3.41
C LYS A 16 -2.25 -31.94 3.77
N GLU A 17 -3.42 -32.55 3.57
CA GLU A 17 -4.69 -31.92 3.94
C GLU A 17 -4.71 -31.55 5.42
N ALA A 18 -5.13 -30.32 5.70
CA ALA A 18 -5.19 -29.77 7.04
C ALA A 18 -6.22 -30.53 7.89
N LYS A 19 -5.78 -31.11 9.01
CA LYS A 19 -6.62 -31.89 9.92
C LYS A 19 -6.94 -31.10 11.18
N ILE A 20 -8.21 -31.17 11.61
CA ILE A 20 -8.64 -30.60 12.88
C ILE A 20 -7.93 -31.35 14.04
N PRO A 21 -7.39 -30.64 15.04
CA PRO A 21 -6.80 -31.28 16.21
C PRO A 21 -7.78 -32.23 16.89
N ARG A 22 -7.37 -33.47 17.18
CA ARG A 22 -8.24 -34.55 17.71
C ARG A 22 -8.99 -34.20 19.00
N ARG A 23 -8.53 -33.19 19.75
CA ARG A 23 -9.16 -32.70 20.99
C ARG A 23 -10.38 -31.81 20.75
N ILE A 24 -10.54 -31.27 19.54
CA ILE A 24 -11.57 -30.28 19.24
C ILE A 24 -12.70 -30.98 18.49
N LYS A 25 -13.89 -31.00 19.10
CA LYS A 25 -15.11 -31.46 18.43
C LYS A 25 -15.66 -30.33 17.58
N TRP A 26 -15.32 -30.34 16.29
CA TRP A 26 -15.88 -29.44 15.30
C TRP A 26 -16.89 -30.18 14.42
N LYS A 27 -18.06 -29.58 14.18
CA LYS A 27 -19.17 -30.24 13.46
C LYS A 27 -19.19 -29.95 11.95
N GLU A 28 -18.52 -28.90 11.50
CA GLU A 28 -18.50 -28.48 10.09
C GLU A 28 -17.25 -29.01 9.34
N THR A 29 -16.98 -28.47 8.15
CA THR A 29 -15.79 -28.80 7.35
C THR A 29 -14.48 -28.38 8.02
N THR A 30 -13.38 -29.07 7.68
CA THR A 30 -12.01 -28.71 8.07
C THR A 30 -11.66 -27.29 7.64
N GLU A 31 -12.05 -26.88 6.44
CA GLU A 31 -11.88 -25.52 5.94
C GLU A 31 -12.58 -24.48 6.84
N SER A 32 -13.83 -24.73 7.25
CA SER A 32 -14.56 -23.82 8.14
C SER A 32 -13.89 -23.68 9.50
N TYR A 33 -13.32 -24.77 10.01
CA TYR A 33 -12.54 -24.72 11.25
C TYR A 33 -11.34 -23.77 11.12
N PHE A 34 -10.50 -23.94 10.10
CA PHE A 34 -9.32 -23.09 9.92
C PHE A 34 -9.68 -21.65 9.58
N ARG A 35 -10.76 -21.44 8.81
CA ARG A 35 -11.28 -20.10 8.52
C ARG A 35 -11.70 -19.37 9.80
N LYS A 36 -12.58 -19.96 10.62
CA LYS A 36 -13.07 -19.28 11.84
C LYS A 36 -12.01 -19.15 12.93
N THR A 37 -11.11 -20.12 13.08
CA THR A 37 -10.15 -20.14 14.20
C THR A 37 -8.86 -19.39 13.93
N HIS A 38 -8.38 -19.39 12.68
CA HIS A 38 -7.10 -18.79 12.34
C HIS A 38 -7.28 -17.59 11.42
N PHE A 39 -8.03 -17.73 10.34
CA PHE A 39 -8.17 -16.66 9.35
C PHE A 39 -8.98 -15.48 9.89
N ASP A 40 -10.21 -15.72 10.35
CA ASP A 40 -11.10 -14.67 10.84
C ASP A 40 -10.54 -14.00 12.11
N VAL A 41 -9.86 -14.78 12.97
CA VAL A 41 -9.16 -14.23 14.16
C VAL A 41 -8.00 -13.32 13.74
N ALA A 42 -7.20 -13.73 12.75
CA ALA A 42 -6.12 -12.90 12.23
C ALA A 42 -6.66 -11.63 11.59
N ILE A 43 -7.71 -11.72 10.75
CA ILE A 43 -8.35 -10.57 10.13
C ILE A 43 -8.94 -9.63 11.18
N ASN A 44 -9.67 -10.15 12.18
CA ASN A 44 -10.23 -9.32 13.25
C ASN A 44 -9.13 -8.62 14.05
N LYS A 45 -8.01 -9.29 14.30
CA LYS A 45 -6.85 -8.67 14.96
C LYS A 45 -6.26 -7.55 14.11
N ILE A 46 -6.11 -7.77 12.79
CA ILE A 46 -5.64 -6.74 11.86
C ILE A 46 -6.59 -5.55 11.84
N VAL A 47 -7.90 -5.79 11.75
CA VAL A 47 -8.91 -4.72 11.76
C VAL A 47 -8.86 -3.92 13.05
N LEU A 48 -8.82 -4.58 14.21
CA LEU A 48 -8.72 -3.89 15.51
C LEU A 48 -7.44 -3.06 15.64
N GLU A 49 -6.30 -3.58 15.16
CA GLU A 49 -5.04 -2.84 15.14
C GLU A 49 -5.13 -1.62 14.22
N LEU A 50 -5.76 -1.74 13.05
CA LEU A 50 -5.98 -0.62 12.15
C LEU A 50 -6.90 0.43 12.78
N GLU A 51 -8.03 0.02 13.36
CA GLU A 51 -8.95 0.93 14.04
C GLU A 51 -8.28 1.66 15.22
N SER A 52 -7.49 0.94 16.02
CA SER A 52 -6.70 1.53 17.11
C SER A 52 -5.66 2.52 16.60
N ARG A 53 -4.97 2.19 15.50
CA ARG A 53 -3.96 3.05 14.86
C ARG A 53 -4.53 4.33 14.26
N PHE A 54 -5.78 4.32 13.79
CA PHE A 54 -6.43 5.47 13.15
C PHE A 54 -7.38 6.26 14.05
N ALA A 55 -7.69 5.76 15.24
CA ALA A 55 -8.50 6.48 16.22
C ALA A 55 -7.71 7.56 16.99
N THR A 56 -6.37 7.50 16.97
CA THR A 56 -5.50 8.48 17.63
C THR A 56 -4.86 9.38 16.57
N ASP A 57 -4.96 10.70 16.75
CA ASP A 57 -4.35 11.73 15.88
C ASP A 57 -2.80 11.71 15.89
N ASP A 58 -2.18 10.57 16.19
CA ASP A 58 -0.74 10.37 16.32
C ASP A 58 -0.08 10.19 14.94
N THR A 59 -0.20 11.22 14.10
CA THR A 59 0.47 11.30 12.79
C THR A 59 1.96 11.02 12.90
N ASN A 60 2.59 11.39 14.03
CA ASN A 60 4.02 11.19 14.26
C ASN A 60 4.42 9.70 14.26
N ILE A 61 3.64 8.83 14.90
CA ILE A 61 3.96 7.40 14.95
C ILE A 61 3.69 6.73 13.60
N THR A 62 2.68 7.21 12.86
CA THR A 62 2.44 6.72 11.49
C THR A 62 3.57 7.11 10.54
N MET A 63 4.08 8.34 10.64
CA MET A 63 5.24 8.79 9.86
C MET A 63 6.51 8.03 10.23
N ASP A 64 6.72 7.75 11.52
CA ASP A 64 7.83 6.94 12.00
C ASP A 64 7.77 5.49 11.47
N LEU A 65 6.58 4.88 11.43
CA LEU A 65 6.38 3.56 10.85
C LEU A 65 6.64 3.55 9.34
N ILE A 66 6.24 4.61 8.63
CA ILE A 66 6.52 4.77 7.20
C ILE A 66 8.03 4.83 6.95
N ALA A 67 8.77 5.59 7.77
CA ALA A 67 10.23 5.64 7.71
C ALA A 67 10.83 4.24 7.95
N ILE A 68 10.36 3.51 8.96
CA ILE A 68 10.83 2.12 9.26
C ILE A 68 10.60 1.15 8.10
N VAL A 69 9.54 1.31 7.31
CA VAL A 69 9.20 0.39 6.21
C VAL A 69 9.92 0.77 4.90
N ASN A 70 10.04 2.07 4.63
CA ASN A 70 10.52 2.57 3.36
C ASN A 70 12.02 2.80 3.33
N ASP A 71 12.58 3.36 4.40
CA ASP A 71 13.98 3.77 4.45
C ASP A 71 14.87 2.60 4.89
N SER A 72 16.06 2.50 4.29
CA SER A 72 17.05 1.47 4.61
C SER A 72 17.87 1.81 5.86
N GLU A 73 17.96 3.09 6.20
CA GLU A 73 18.66 3.59 7.38
C GLU A 73 17.69 4.44 8.19
N VAL A 74 17.34 3.96 9.38
CA VAL A 74 16.38 4.61 10.26
C VAL A 74 17.08 4.94 11.56
N GLU A 75 16.93 6.19 12.02
CA GLU A 75 17.49 6.61 13.31
C GLU A 75 16.92 5.76 14.46
N THR A 76 17.76 5.38 15.41
CA THR A 76 17.37 4.55 16.56
C THR A 76 16.25 5.20 17.39
N CYS A 77 16.20 6.53 17.43
CA CYS A 77 15.16 7.29 18.14
C CYS A 77 13.74 7.04 17.57
N VAL A 78 13.63 6.77 16.27
CA VAL A 78 12.35 6.46 15.58
C VAL A 78 11.88 5.08 15.97
N ILE A 79 12.80 4.11 15.99
CA ILE A 79 12.53 2.72 16.39
C ILE A 79 12.14 2.65 17.87
N GLU A 80 12.81 3.41 18.74
CA GLU A 80 12.49 3.51 20.17
C GLU A 80 11.07 4.05 20.41
N ARG A 81 10.68 5.10 19.69
CA ARG A 81 9.37 5.73 19.82
C ARG A 81 8.25 4.78 19.39
N VAL A 82 8.45 4.04 18.31
CA VAL A 82 7.52 3.02 17.82
C VAL A 82 7.48 1.83 18.78
N ALA A 83 8.63 1.33 19.25
CA ALA A 83 8.70 0.23 20.20
C ALA A 83 7.97 0.57 21.51
N LYS A 84 8.16 1.78 22.03
CA LYS A 84 7.49 2.25 23.25
C LYS A 84 5.98 2.36 23.08
N TYR A 85 5.51 2.85 21.93
CA TYR A 85 4.09 2.99 21.66
C TYR A 85 3.37 1.64 21.55
N TYR A 86 3.93 0.70 20.77
CA TYR A 86 3.37 -0.64 20.60
C TYR A 86 3.74 -1.62 21.72
N ARG A 87 4.50 -1.17 22.73
CA ARG A 87 5.03 -2.01 23.83
C ARG A 87 5.80 -3.22 23.31
N LEU A 88 6.61 -3.00 22.28
CA LEU A 88 7.47 -4.00 21.65
C LEU A 88 8.85 -3.99 22.30
N GLU A 89 9.54 -5.13 22.23
CA GLU A 89 10.95 -5.22 22.60
C GLU A 89 11.82 -4.58 21.52
N LEU A 90 12.66 -3.62 21.91
CA LEU A 90 13.50 -2.85 20.99
C LEU A 90 14.43 -3.76 20.16
N GLU A 91 15.07 -4.73 20.83
CA GLU A 91 16.02 -5.66 20.22
C GLU A 91 15.34 -6.55 19.17
N GLN A 92 14.10 -6.98 19.44
CA GLN A 92 13.31 -7.75 18.48
C GLN A 92 12.94 -6.89 17.27
N LEU A 93 12.48 -5.65 17.49
CA LEU A 93 12.08 -4.76 16.41
C LEU A 93 13.25 -4.38 15.49
N GLN A 94 14.44 -4.16 16.05
CA GLN A 94 15.66 -3.90 15.27
C GLN A 94 16.08 -5.12 14.45
N SER A 95 15.98 -6.32 15.05
CA SER A 95 16.28 -7.58 14.37
C SER A 95 15.29 -7.84 13.23
N ASP A 96 13.99 -7.65 13.49
CA ASP A 96 12.91 -7.80 12.51
C ASP A 96 13.04 -6.79 11.37
N HIS A 97 13.40 -5.53 11.68
CA HIS A 97 13.66 -4.52 10.65
C HIS A 97 14.84 -4.92 9.75
N ALA A 98 15.95 -5.41 10.32
CA ALA A 98 17.10 -5.87 9.53
C ALA A 98 16.74 -7.06 8.63
N ILE A 99 15.96 -8.03 9.14
CA ILE A 99 15.45 -9.16 8.36
C ILE A 99 14.51 -8.67 7.25
N PHE A 100 13.62 -7.74 7.56
CA PHE A 100 12.68 -7.17 6.61
C PHE A 100 13.38 -6.43 5.47
N GLN A 101 14.44 -5.68 5.76
CA GLN A 101 15.27 -5.02 4.73
C GLN A 101 15.97 -6.05 3.84
N GLN A 102 16.56 -7.09 4.43
CA GLN A 102 17.16 -8.19 3.66
C GLN A 102 16.12 -8.89 2.77
N PHE A 103 14.90 -9.11 3.28
CA PHE A 103 13.81 -9.72 2.54
C PHE A 103 13.29 -8.82 1.40
N LYS A 104 13.25 -7.50 1.61
CA LYS A 104 12.91 -6.49 0.58
C LYS A 104 13.92 -6.49 -0.57
N LEU A 105 15.20 -6.78 -0.29
CA LEU A 105 16.26 -6.94 -1.30
C LEU A 105 16.18 -8.28 -2.06
N ILE A 106 15.79 -9.36 -1.38
CA ILE A 106 15.62 -10.72 -1.97
C ILE A 106 14.31 -10.83 -2.80
N SER A 107 13.52 -9.76 -2.79
CA SER A 107 12.11 -9.72 -3.17
C SER A 107 11.70 -10.36 -4.50
N PRO A 108 12.44 -10.31 -5.65
CA PRO A 108 11.94 -10.95 -6.87
C PRO A 108 11.70 -12.47 -6.75
N GLY A 109 12.41 -13.17 -5.84
CA GLY A 109 12.28 -14.61 -5.63
C GLY A 109 11.12 -14.99 -4.71
N VAL A 110 10.92 -14.28 -3.60
CA VAL A 110 9.88 -14.63 -2.62
C VAL A 110 8.48 -14.20 -3.07
N PHE A 111 8.38 -13.19 -3.96
CA PHE A 111 7.14 -12.87 -4.66
C PHE A 111 6.54 -14.07 -5.40
N ARG A 112 7.37 -15.04 -5.79
CA ARG A 112 6.95 -16.23 -6.53
C ARG A 112 6.41 -17.34 -5.61
N LEU A 113 6.76 -17.33 -4.32
CA LEU A 113 6.37 -18.38 -3.35
C LEU A 113 5.01 -18.12 -2.69
N MET A 114 4.63 -16.86 -2.46
CA MET A 114 3.37 -16.51 -1.80
C MET A 114 2.68 -15.29 -2.45
N PRO A 115 2.23 -15.41 -3.71
CA PRO A 115 1.67 -14.29 -4.47
C PRO A 115 0.40 -13.72 -3.86
N GLU A 116 -0.45 -14.54 -3.22
CA GLU A 116 -1.70 -14.05 -2.62
C GLU A 116 -1.48 -13.23 -1.34
N LEU A 117 -0.53 -13.63 -0.50
CA LEU A 117 -0.19 -12.87 0.70
C LEU A 117 0.45 -11.52 0.32
N TYR A 118 1.30 -11.52 -0.71
CA TYR A 118 1.90 -10.30 -1.23
C TYR A 118 0.85 -9.33 -1.76
N LYS A 119 -0.13 -9.79 -2.55
CA LYS A 119 -1.23 -8.94 -3.02
C LYS A 119 -1.98 -8.31 -1.86
N VAL A 120 -2.28 -9.08 -0.80
CA VAL A 120 -2.98 -8.57 0.38
C VAL A 120 -2.14 -7.53 1.12
N ILE A 121 -0.84 -7.76 1.31
CA ILE A 121 0.07 -6.81 1.95
C ILE A 121 0.21 -5.53 1.11
N VAL A 122 0.33 -5.65 -0.22
CA VAL A 122 0.40 -4.50 -1.12
C VAL A 122 -0.91 -3.72 -1.11
N ILE A 123 -2.06 -4.39 -1.13
CA ILE A 123 -3.37 -3.74 -1.02
C ILE A 123 -3.47 -3.02 0.33
N LEU A 124 -3.07 -3.66 1.43
CA LEU A 124 -3.06 -3.03 2.76
C LEU A 124 -2.08 -1.84 2.86
N ALA A 125 -0.94 -1.91 2.18
CA ALA A 125 0.06 -0.83 2.16
C ALA A 125 -0.27 0.29 1.17
N SER A 126 -1.05 0.00 0.12
CA SER A 126 -1.48 0.97 -0.91
C SER A 126 -2.85 1.57 -0.65
N MET A 127 -3.67 0.97 0.21
CA MET A 127 -4.82 1.65 0.78
C MET A 127 -4.30 2.88 1.52
N PRO A 128 -4.71 4.11 1.15
CA PRO A 128 -4.29 5.30 1.85
C PRO A 128 -4.75 5.18 3.31
N ILE A 129 -3.76 4.95 4.17
CA ILE A 129 -3.81 4.82 5.63
C ILE A 129 -4.34 6.10 6.30
N SER A 130 -4.59 7.17 5.53
CA SER A 130 -5.22 8.39 6.04
C SER A 130 -6.19 8.98 5.00
N SER A 131 -7.27 9.59 5.49
CA SER A 131 -8.15 10.42 4.68
C SER A 131 -7.46 11.67 4.13
N CYS A 132 -6.22 11.98 4.55
CA CYS A 132 -5.49 13.19 4.20
C CYS A 132 -5.37 13.44 2.69
N GLU A 133 -5.14 12.41 1.86
CA GLU A 133 -5.10 12.58 0.40
C GLU A 133 -6.48 12.88 -0.18
N ALA A 134 -7.51 12.21 0.33
CA ALA A 134 -8.90 12.50 -0.02
C ALA A 134 -9.30 13.92 0.43
N GLU A 135 -8.93 14.33 1.64
CA GLU A 135 -9.19 15.67 2.17
C GLU A 135 -8.44 16.75 1.40
N ARG A 136 -7.18 16.48 1.02
CA ARG A 136 -6.38 17.38 0.19
C ARG A 136 -6.99 17.55 -1.19
N SER A 137 -7.46 16.46 -1.80
CA SER A 137 -8.15 16.49 -3.09
C SER A 137 -9.51 17.20 -3.00
N PHE A 138 -10.33 16.92 -1.99
CA PHE A 138 -11.60 17.62 -1.74
C PHE A 138 -11.41 19.11 -1.41
N SER A 139 -10.36 19.46 -0.67
CA SER A 139 -10.00 20.84 -0.37
C SER A 139 -9.57 21.59 -1.64
N CYS A 140 -8.75 20.96 -2.49
CA CYS A 140 -8.37 21.49 -3.80
C CYS A 140 -9.61 21.71 -4.69
N LEU A 141 -10.47 20.70 -4.81
CA LEU A 141 -11.75 20.76 -5.50
C LEU A 141 -12.61 21.93 -5.01
N ARG A 142 -12.73 22.09 -3.68
CA ARG A 142 -13.52 23.18 -3.10
C ARG A 142 -12.93 24.55 -3.38
N ARG A 143 -11.60 24.70 -3.38
CA ARG A 143 -10.93 25.96 -3.75
C ARG A 143 -11.17 26.30 -5.22
N LEU A 144 -11.04 25.34 -6.13
CA LEU A 144 -11.32 25.54 -7.56
C LEU A 144 -12.78 25.92 -7.81
N LYS A 145 -13.72 25.18 -7.20
CA LYS A 145 -15.16 25.46 -7.30
C LYS A 145 -15.54 26.84 -6.77
N ASN A 146 -14.98 27.22 -5.61
CA ASN A 146 -15.22 28.54 -5.02
C ASN A 146 -14.57 29.67 -5.82
N HIS A 147 -13.35 29.47 -6.35
CA HIS A 147 -12.64 30.47 -7.14
C HIS A 147 -13.38 30.76 -8.44
N MET A 148 -13.86 29.73 -9.13
CA MET A 148 -14.57 29.91 -10.39
C MET A 148 -16.01 30.40 -10.19
N ARG A 149 -16.60 30.27 -8.99
CA ARG A 149 -18.00 30.68 -8.68
C ARG A 149 -19.02 30.14 -9.71
N THR A 150 -18.77 28.96 -10.31
CA THR A 150 -19.42 28.58 -11.57
C THR A 150 -20.26 27.32 -11.54
N THR A 151 -21.31 27.38 -12.37
CA THR A 151 -22.03 26.33 -13.11
C THR A 151 -21.12 25.65 -14.15
N MET A 152 -19.92 25.21 -13.75
CA MET A 152 -19.02 24.48 -14.66
C MET A 152 -19.45 23.02 -14.74
N ASP A 153 -19.36 22.44 -15.94
CA ASP A 153 -19.65 21.03 -16.14
C ASP A 153 -18.67 20.12 -15.39
N GLN A 154 -19.18 18.98 -14.93
CA GLN A 154 -18.47 18.09 -14.01
C GLN A 154 -17.20 17.51 -14.65
N GLU A 155 -17.22 17.23 -15.96
CA GLU A 155 -16.06 16.72 -16.67
C GLU A 155 -14.91 17.73 -16.65
N ARG A 156 -15.20 18.98 -17.00
CA ARG A 156 -14.20 20.06 -17.01
C ARG A 156 -13.65 20.35 -15.62
N LEU A 157 -14.50 20.33 -14.60
CA LEU A 157 -14.07 20.50 -13.21
C LEU A 157 -13.12 19.36 -12.82
N SER A 158 -13.47 18.11 -13.10
CA SER A 158 -12.65 16.95 -12.80
C SER A 158 -11.27 17.04 -13.45
N SER A 159 -11.22 17.35 -14.75
CA SER A 159 -9.94 17.52 -15.47
C SER A 159 -9.07 18.62 -14.86
N LEU A 160 -9.65 19.77 -14.51
CA LEU A 160 -8.90 20.88 -13.93
C LEU A 160 -8.37 20.55 -12.54
N THR A 161 -9.11 19.75 -11.77
CA THR A 161 -8.72 19.35 -10.43
C THR A 161 -7.57 18.35 -10.45
N LEU A 162 -7.57 17.43 -11.42
CA LEU A 162 -6.44 16.53 -11.66
C LEU A 162 -5.18 17.32 -12.03
N LEU A 163 -5.28 18.27 -12.96
CA LEU A 163 -4.15 19.14 -13.33
C LEU A 163 -3.60 19.94 -12.14
N ASN A 164 -4.44 20.34 -11.20
CA ASN A 164 -4.01 21.06 -9.99
C ASN A 164 -3.37 20.15 -8.93
N MET A 165 -3.81 18.89 -8.81
CA MET A 165 -3.18 17.92 -7.90
C MET A 165 -1.82 17.49 -8.41
N ASP A 166 -1.73 17.18 -9.71
CA ASP A 166 -0.51 16.73 -10.38
C ASP A 166 0.31 17.89 -10.95
N ARG A 167 0.26 19.04 -10.28
CA ARG A 167 0.89 20.28 -10.76
C ARG A 167 2.39 20.11 -11.07
N VAL A 168 3.09 19.29 -10.29
CA VAL A 168 4.52 18.99 -10.53
C VAL A 168 4.74 18.29 -11.87
N MET A 169 3.86 17.36 -12.24
CA MET A 169 3.93 16.67 -13.53
C MET A 169 3.54 17.60 -14.67
N VAL A 170 2.49 18.42 -14.46
CA VAL A 170 2.07 19.44 -15.43
C VAL A 170 3.19 20.44 -15.69
N ASP A 171 3.83 20.96 -14.65
CA ASP A 171 4.94 21.92 -14.79
C ASP A 171 6.11 21.30 -15.56
N LYS A 172 6.42 20.01 -15.36
CA LYS A 172 7.44 19.30 -16.17
C LYS A 172 7.07 19.23 -17.65
N VAL A 173 5.84 18.79 -17.95
CA VAL A 173 5.34 18.71 -19.34
C VAL A 173 5.32 20.10 -19.99
N LEU A 174 4.96 21.15 -19.23
CA LEU A 174 4.96 22.53 -19.69
C LEU A 174 6.36 23.12 -19.90
N HIS A 175 7.41 22.51 -19.35
CA HIS A 175 8.79 22.96 -19.55
C HIS A 175 9.56 22.13 -20.58
N GLU A 176 9.28 20.84 -20.69
CA GLU A 176 10.06 19.90 -21.49
C GLU A 176 9.37 19.52 -22.81
N ASP A 177 8.04 19.43 -22.83
CA ASP A 177 7.29 18.78 -23.93
C ASP A 177 6.24 19.69 -24.61
N MET A 178 6.33 21.01 -24.43
CA MET A 178 5.33 21.96 -24.91
C MET A 178 5.05 21.89 -26.41
N ASP A 179 6.08 21.74 -27.23
CA ASP A 179 5.92 21.70 -28.68
C ASP A 179 5.09 20.48 -29.11
N SER A 180 5.34 19.33 -28.47
CA SER A 180 4.56 18.10 -28.70
C SER A 180 3.11 18.25 -28.27
N LEU A 181 2.84 18.97 -27.18
CA LEU A 181 1.51 19.25 -26.69
C LEU A 181 0.74 20.16 -27.65
N ILE A 182 1.41 21.18 -28.19
CA ILE A 182 0.84 22.10 -29.19
C ILE A 182 0.50 21.34 -30.47
N ASP A 183 1.40 20.49 -30.98
CA ASP A 183 1.14 19.68 -32.17
C ASP A 183 -0.01 18.68 -31.96
N THR A 184 -0.08 18.08 -30.77
CA THR A 184 -1.19 17.21 -30.37
C THR A 184 -2.51 17.97 -30.28
N PHE A 185 -2.48 19.22 -29.81
CA PHE A 185 -3.65 20.09 -29.76
C PHE A 185 -4.11 20.52 -31.16
N VAL A 186 -3.17 20.88 -32.04
CA VAL A 186 -3.45 21.32 -33.42
C VAL A 186 -4.01 20.19 -34.28
N SER A 187 -3.51 18.97 -34.10
CA SER A 187 -3.94 17.77 -34.83
C SER A 187 -5.34 17.28 -34.47
N ARG A 188 -5.92 17.71 -33.33
CA ARG A 188 -7.31 17.40 -32.98
C ARG A 188 -8.32 18.23 -33.79
N LYS A 189 -9.27 17.55 -34.43
CA LYS A 189 -10.25 18.14 -35.39
C LYS A 189 -11.37 18.95 -34.73
N GLU A 190 -11.73 18.69 -33.48
CA GLU A 190 -12.86 19.33 -32.79
C GLU A 190 -12.41 20.30 -31.68
N ARG A 191 -11.86 21.45 -32.07
CA ARG A 191 -11.29 22.43 -31.12
C ARG A 191 -12.33 23.32 -30.44
N LYS A 192 -13.56 23.39 -30.97
CA LYS A 192 -14.59 24.35 -30.56
C LYS A 192 -15.48 23.87 -29.39
N ASN A 193 -15.53 22.57 -29.12
CA ASN A 193 -16.41 21.99 -28.09
C ASN A 193 -15.80 22.01 -26.67
N PHE A 194 -14.53 22.41 -26.51
CA PHE A 194 -13.84 22.39 -25.22
C PHE A 194 -13.80 23.74 -24.48
N PHE A 195 -14.33 24.81 -25.09
CA PHE A 195 -14.21 26.18 -24.57
C PHE A 195 -15.45 26.73 -23.85
N PHE A 196 -16.51 25.94 -23.64
CA PHE A 196 -17.68 26.38 -22.88
C PHE A 196 -18.08 25.34 -21.83
#